data_AF-A0A2H9MJ35-F1
#
_entry.id   AF-A0A2H9MJ35-F1
#
_cell.length_a   1.000
_cell.length_b   1.000
_cell.length_c   1.000
_cell.angle_alpha   90.00
_cell.angle_beta   90.00
_cell.angle_gamma   90.00
#
_symmetry.space_group_name_H-M   'P 1'
#
loop_
_entity.id
_entity.type
_entity.pdbx_description
1 polymer ?
#
loop_
_entity_poly.entity_id
_entity_poly.type
_entity_poly.pdbx_seq_one_letter_code
_entity_poly.pdbx_strand_id
1 'polypeptide(L)'
;KLYPDFLLSEILSSTCAYLTSGVYCKNGCRDGACLDYNKKISISDLTCNNGKITMKLKNEGGLDITHADLKVLIDNVDVSEEMYFGVIYVGSTFTSFIDKGYTGKHIILAVAPSNSVRQTVYCQGAVTTTTVASSICTDSDGGKDYYTKGTTLIKGSQYATDFCWNYDEGKYGSCEGNEEGCVLVEHSCKDYWDGTYGYGWKEKYKCPNGCKDGACIKETTECRIDEDCPKLVCIKAPCPQYKCLDGKCVLEYSTTTTLPKTDEKMCKEGGGEWKQFGSGCHDECWIVRSKEPVKCTMALSYGCDCGDDKCWNGRSCEDNYPTSSTTIPINRCPNGCLMNDICLPFGNRVKVESTPSYCDIDKTIKPQKEMEDSCMNDYECLSNDCSDSKCVSTYSLLQKIWEFLKNIFSFRS
;
A
#
# COMPACT_ATOMS: atom_id res chain seq x y z
N LYS A 1 49.73 15.54 -57.50
CA LYS A 1 49.43 15.05 -56.14
C LYS A 1 48.63 16.13 -55.42
N LEU A 2 47.31 16.11 -55.57
CA LEU A 2 46.37 17.00 -54.90
C LEU A 2 45.11 16.15 -54.69
N TYR A 3 44.74 15.89 -53.45
CA TYR A 3 43.39 15.47 -53.09
C TYR A 3 42.71 16.69 -52.47
N PRO A 4 41.58 17.16 -53.02
CA PRO A 4 40.72 18.10 -52.32
C PRO A 4 39.49 17.38 -51.76
N ASP A 5 39.13 17.79 -50.55
CA ASP A 5 37.76 17.70 -50.05
C ASP A 5 36.83 18.53 -50.94
N PHE A 6 35.67 17.99 -51.31
CA PHE A 6 34.41 18.75 -51.32
C PHE A 6 33.21 17.80 -51.32
N LEU A 7 32.28 18.09 -50.40
CA LEU A 7 30.98 17.47 -50.20
C LEU A 7 30.08 17.53 -51.45
N LEU A 8 29.30 16.47 -51.70
CA LEU A 8 27.84 16.58 -51.92
C LEU A 8 27.19 15.18 -52.03
N SER A 9 26.26 14.94 -51.11
CA SER A 9 25.00 14.23 -51.32
C SER A 9 25.00 12.94 -52.16
N GLU A 10 25.03 11.79 -51.50
CA GLU A 10 24.14 10.70 -51.88
C GLU A 10 23.27 10.35 -50.67
N ILE A 11 22.06 10.90 -50.71
CA ILE A 11 20.91 10.38 -50.00
C ILE A 11 20.75 8.94 -50.52
N LEU A 12 21.28 7.96 -49.78
CA LEU A 12 21.05 6.55 -50.06
C LEU A 12 19.56 6.27 -49.88
N SER A 13 18.83 6.33 -50.99
CA SER A 13 17.48 5.81 -51.17
C SER A 13 17.44 4.36 -50.70
N SER A 14 16.90 4.11 -49.50
CA SER A 14 16.83 2.79 -48.87
C SER A 14 15.65 1.96 -49.41
N THR A 15 15.58 1.77 -50.72
CA THR A 15 14.70 0.78 -51.35
C THR A 15 15.39 -0.57 -51.33
N CYS A 16 14.81 -1.60 -50.67
CA CYS A 16 15.30 -2.98 -50.83
C CYS A 16 14.97 -3.43 -52.27
N ALA A 17 15.91 -3.23 -53.20
CA ALA A 17 15.79 -3.69 -54.57
C ALA A 17 15.93 -5.21 -54.64
N TYR A 18 14.85 -5.95 -54.32
CA TYR A 18 14.55 -7.32 -54.82
C TYR A 18 13.12 -7.78 -54.50
N LEU A 19 12.27 -6.94 -53.88
CA LEU A 19 10.83 -7.18 -53.79
C LEU A 19 10.13 -6.26 -54.79
N THR A 20 9.27 -6.81 -55.64
CA THR A 20 8.53 -6.12 -56.73
C THR A 20 7.51 -5.07 -56.25
N SER A 21 7.66 -4.55 -55.04
CA SER A 21 6.89 -3.44 -54.48
C SER A 21 7.81 -2.62 -53.60
N GLY A 22 8.03 -1.34 -53.91
CA GLY A 22 8.99 -0.45 -53.24
C GLY A 22 8.79 -0.33 -51.72
N VAL A 23 9.38 -1.24 -50.95
CA VAL A 23 9.45 -1.18 -49.49
C VAL A 23 10.68 -0.36 -49.10
N TYR A 24 10.45 0.76 -48.41
CA TYR A 24 11.49 1.61 -47.84
C TYR A 24 11.83 1.16 -46.41
N CYS A 25 13.08 0.77 -46.17
CA CYS A 25 13.53 0.35 -44.84
C CYS A 25 14.11 1.54 -44.06
N LYS A 26 13.53 1.80 -42.88
CA LYS A 26 13.93 2.92 -42.01
C LYS A 26 15.39 2.88 -41.56
N ASN A 27 15.95 1.69 -41.35
CA ASN A 27 17.30 1.51 -40.80
C ASN A 27 18.27 0.80 -41.79
N GLY A 28 17.96 0.81 -43.09
CA GLY A 28 18.72 0.08 -44.10
C GLY A 28 18.27 -1.37 -44.31
N CYS A 29 18.96 -2.08 -45.20
CA CYS A 29 18.61 -3.42 -45.68
C CYS A 29 19.87 -4.29 -45.70
N ARG A 30 19.76 -5.59 -45.36
CA ARG A 30 20.80 -6.60 -45.60
C ARG A 30 20.13 -7.87 -46.12
N ASP A 31 20.69 -8.46 -47.17
CA ASP A 31 20.18 -9.70 -47.80
C ASP A 31 18.68 -9.68 -48.15
N GLY A 32 18.17 -8.53 -48.57
CA GLY A 32 16.77 -8.35 -48.99
C GLY A 32 15.76 -8.16 -47.84
N ALA A 33 16.22 -8.07 -46.59
CA ALA A 33 15.38 -7.77 -45.42
C ALA A 33 15.74 -6.41 -44.82
N CYS A 34 14.75 -5.68 -44.30
CA CYS A 34 15.00 -4.47 -43.51
C CYS A 34 15.79 -4.81 -42.25
N LEU A 35 16.80 -3.99 -41.94
CA LEU A 35 17.52 -4.08 -40.67
C LEU A 35 16.58 -3.65 -39.54
N ASP A 36 16.27 -4.57 -38.65
CA ASP A 36 15.48 -4.30 -37.44
C ASP A 36 16.43 -4.23 -36.24
N TYR A 37 16.62 -3.03 -35.69
CA TYR A 37 17.41 -2.84 -34.47
C TYR A 37 16.53 -2.75 -33.23
N ASN A 38 15.23 -3.02 -33.35
CA ASN A 38 14.34 -2.97 -32.22
C ASN A 38 14.57 -4.18 -31.32
N LYS A 39 14.48 -3.95 -30.02
CA LYS A 39 14.40 -4.98 -28.98
C LYS A 39 12.95 -5.07 -28.56
N LYS A 40 12.18 -5.89 -29.29
CA LYS A 40 10.73 -5.97 -29.18
C LYS A 40 10.32 -7.33 -28.60
N ILE A 41 9.39 -7.33 -27.64
CA ILE A 41 8.91 -8.55 -27.00
C ILE A 41 7.39 -8.74 -27.18
N SER A 42 6.95 -9.99 -27.22
CA SER A 42 5.54 -10.39 -27.07
C SER A 42 5.40 -11.45 -25.98
N ILE A 43 4.21 -11.55 -25.38
CA ILE A 43 3.87 -12.66 -24.48
C ILE A 43 3.19 -13.74 -25.34
N SER A 44 3.91 -14.84 -25.57
CA SER A 44 3.43 -15.96 -26.40
C SER A 44 2.60 -16.97 -25.61
N ASP A 45 2.83 -17.07 -24.30
CA ASP A 45 2.02 -17.85 -23.38
C ASP A 45 2.10 -17.24 -21.98
N LEU A 46 0.99 -17.31 -21.23
CA LEU A 46 0.87 -16.79 -19.89
C LEU A 46 -0.14 -17.61 -19.09
N THR A 47 0.36 -18.35 -18.11
CA THR A 47 -0.45 -19.23 -17.28
C THR A 47 -0.22 -18.93 -15.80
N CYS A 48 -1.21 -19.25 -14.98
CA CYS A 48 -1.05 -19.25 -13.54
C CYS A 48 -1.67 -20.51 -12.94
N ASN A 49 -0.84 -21.35 -12.36
CA ASN A 49 -1.25 -22.62 -11.75
C ASN A 49 -0.77 -22.63 -10.30
N ASN A 50 -1.67 -22.87 -9.35
CA ASN A 50 -1.35 -22.91 -7.91
C ASN A 50 -0.60 -21.66 -7.41
N GLY A 51 -0.93 -20.48 -7.95
CA GLY A 51 -0.28 -19.22 -7.62
C GLY A 51 1.13 -19.02 -8.17
N LYS A 52 1.59 -19.93 -9.03
CA LYS A 52 2.79 -19.77 -9.84
C LYS A 52 2.44 -19.20 -11.21
N ILE A 53 2.89 -17.98 -11.48
CA ILE A 53 2.73 -17.33 -12.78
C ILE A 53 3.90 -17.75 -13.67
N THR A 54 3.59 -18.38 -14.81
CA THR A 54 4.57 -18.77 -15.83
C THR A 54 4.34 -17.94 -17.08
N MET A 55 5.39 -17.24 -17.54
CA MET A 55 5.35 -16.37 -18.70
C MET A 55 6.36 -16.82 -19.76
N LYS A 56 5.90 -16.92 -21.00
CA LYS A 56 6.71 -17.22 -22.17
C LYS A 56 6.83 -16.01 -23.08
N LEU A 57 8.00 -15.37 -23.06
CA LEU A 57 8.31 -14.18 -23.84
C LEU A 57 8.95 -14.56 -25.17
N LYS A 58 8.52 -13.94 -26.27
CA LYS A 58 9.13 -14.11 -27.60
C LYS A 58 9.80 -12.82 -28.05
N ASN A 59 11.06 -12.92 -28.49
CA ASN A 59 11.76 -11.79 -29.09
C ASN A 59 11.32 -11.63 -30.56
N GLU A 60 10.54 -10.59 -30.80
CA GLU A 60 10.02 -10.18 -32.12
C GLU A 60 10.85 -9.04 -32.73
N GLY A 61 11.94 -8.64 -32.06
CA GLY A 61 12.88 -7.64 -32.55
C GLY A 61 13.99 -8.26 -33.38
N GLY A 62 14.89 -7.42 -33.89
CA GLY A 62 16.07 -7.88 -34.64
C GLY A 62 17.39 -7.80 -33.86
N LEU A 63 17.34 -7.49 -32.56
CA LEU A 63 18.47 -7.62 -31.63
C LEU A 63 18.13 -8.51 -30.45
N ASP A 64 19.14 -9.18 -29.89
CA ASP A 64 19.01 -9.96 -28.67
C ASP A 64 18.59 -9.07 -27.49
N ILE A 65 17.72 -9.62 -26.65
CA ILE A 65 17.25 -8.96 -25.42
C ILE A 65 18.00 -9.58 -24.26
N THR A 66 18.79 -8.76 -23.56
CA THR A 66 19.52 -9.19 -22.36
C THR A 66 18.70 -8.93 -21.10
N HIS A 67 19.16 -9.46 -19.96
CA HIS A 67 18.52 -9.20 -18.68
C HIS A 67 18.42 -7.70 -18.36
N ALA A 68 19.41 -6.88 -18.75
CA ALA A 68 19.38 -5.43 -18.54
C ALA A 68 18.36 -4.68 -19.41
N ASP A 69 17.90 -5.30 -20.51
CA ASP A 69 16.94 -4.71 -21.43
C ASP A 69 15.49 -4.97 -21.01
N LEU A 70 15.24 -6.00 -20.21
CA LEU A 70 13.91 -6.51 -19.93
C LEU A 70 13.49 -6.20 -18.49
N LYS A 71 12.33 -5.57 -18.34
CA LYS A 71 11.62 -5.47 -17.05
C LYS A 71 10.30 -6.22 -17.10
N VAL A 72 9.98 -6.94 -16.04
CA VAL A 72 8.69 -7.59 -15.86
C VAL A 72 8.06 -7.07 -14.59
N LEU A 73 6.84 -6.55 -14.72
CA LEU A 73 6.05 -6.08 -13.61
C LEU A 73 4.80 -6.92 -13.47
N ILE A 74 4.45 -7.25 -12.22
CA ILE A 74 3.18 -7.86 -11.84
C ILE A 74 2.45 -6.87 -10.96
N ASP A 75 1.29 -6.40 -11.41
CA ASP A 75 0.52 -5.35 -10.74
C ASP A 75 1.36 -4.11 -10.38
N ASN A 76 2.26 -3.73 -11.30
CA ASN A 76 3.23 -2.63 -11.19
C ASN A 76 4.38 -2.86 -10.19
N VAL A 77 4.52 -4.05 -9.61
CA VAL A 77 5.69 -4.44 -8.82
C VAL A 77 6.74 -5.04 -9.76
N ASP A 78 7.94 -4.47 -9.80
CA ASP A 78 9.07 -5.00 -10.59
C ASP A 78 9.55 -6.32 -9.96
N VAL A 79 9.45 -7.41 -10.71
CA VAL A 79 9.83 -8.77 -10.30
C VAL A 79 10.98 -9.32 -11.15
N SER A 80 11.65 -8.46 -11.92
CA SER A 80 12.62 -8.87 -12.93
C SER A 80 13.80 -9.64 -12.36
N GLU A 81 14.25 -9.31 -11.14
CA GLU A 81 15.37 -9.98 -10.47
C GLU A 81 14.99 -11.36 -9.91
N GLU A 82 13.71 -11.56 -9.60
CA GLU A 82 13.18 -12.82 -9.07
C GLU A 82 12.87 -13.82 -10.20
N MET A 83 12.58 -13.30 -11.39
CA MET A 83 12.39 -14.09 -12.58
C MET A 83 13.74 -14.36 -13.25
N TYR A 84 14.18 -15.62 -13.24
CA TYR A 84 15.46 -16.00 -13.87
C TYR A 84 15.35 -15.84 -15.39
N PHE A 85 15.80 -14.70 -15.93
CA PHE A 85 15.85 -14.41 -17.37
C PHE A 85 17.26 -14.52 -17.92
N GLY A 86 17.43 -15.39 -18.94
CA GLY A 86 18.63 -15.42 -19.77
C GLY A 86 18.53 -14.44 -20.95
N VAL A 87 19.53 -14.48 -21.84
CA VAL A 87 19.46 -13.76 -23.12
C VAL A 87 18.34 -14.37 -23.97
N ILE A 88 17.43 -13.54 -24.47
CA ILE A 88 16.38 -13.95 -25.41
C ILE A 88 16.87 -13.64 -26.82
N TYR A 89 17.42 -14.65 -27.48
CA TYR A 89 17.92 -14.53 -28.84
C TYR A 89 16.80 -14.13 -29.82
N VAL A 90 17.16 -13.40 -30.88
CA VAL A 90 16.24 -13.03 -31.96
C VAL A 90 15.43 -14.24 -32.45
N GLY A 91 14.10 -14.09 -32.51
CA GLY A 91 13.17 -15.14 -32.95
C GLY A 91 12.92 -16.27 -31.95
N SER A 92 13.66 -16.30 -30.82
CA SER A 92 13.51 -17.34 -29.80
C SER A 92 12.45 -16.97 -28.77
N THR A 93 11.96 -17.99 -28.06
CA THR A 93 11.10 -17.83 -26.89
C THR A 93 11.84 -18.20 -25.61
N PHE A 94 11.63 -17.44 -24.56
CA PHE A 94 12.14 -17.71 -23.23
C PHE A 94 10.99 -17.89 -22.24
N THR A 95 11.06 -18.92 -21.40
CA THR A 95 10.04 -19.17 -20.37
C THR A 95 10.63 -18.89 -19.00
N SER A 96 9.94 -18.08 -18.22
CA SER A 96 10.30 -17.80 -16.83
C SER A 96 9.06 -17.89 -15.95
N PHE A 97 9.25 -17.99 -14.64
CA PHE A 97 8.16 -18.08 -13.69
C PHE A 97 8.46 -17.32 -12.41
N ILE A 98 7.40 -17.03 -11.67
CA ILE A 98 7.44 -16.52 -10.31
C ILE A 98 6.42 -17.28 -9.47
N ASP A 99 6.84 -17.69 -8.28
CA ASP A 99 6.05 -18.53 -7.39
C ASP A 99 5.93 -17.84 -6.03
N LYS A 100 4.87 -17.05 -5.87
CA LYS A 100 4.56 -16.28 -4.65
C LYS A 100 3.14 -16.52 -4.15
N GLY A 101 2.49 -17.59 -4.60
CA GLY A 101 1.11 -17.87 -4.21
C GLY A 101 0.10 -16.83 -4.72
N TYR A 102 0.28 -16.33 -5.95
CA TYR A 102 -0.65 -15.36 -6.56
C TYR A 102 -2.08 -15.91 -6.62
N THR A 103 -3.08 -15.07 -6.31
CA THR A 103 -4.50 -15.47 -6.35
C THR A 103 -5.34 -14.38 -6.97
N GLY A 104 -6.29 -14.76 -7.82
CA GLY A 104 -7.17 -13.83 -8.50
C GLY A 104 -6.56 -13.26 -9.78
N LYS A 105 -6.94 -12.03 -10.13
CA LYS A 105 -6.57 -11.40 -11.40
C LYS A 105 -5.29 -10.58 -11.22
N HIS A 106 -4.27 -10.86 -12.04
CA HIS A 106 -3.01 -10.12 -12.06
C HIS A 106 -2.75 -9.54 -13.45
N ILE A 107 -2.14 -8.35 -13.48
CA ILE A 107 -1.71 -7.68 -14.71
C ILE A 107 -0.21 -7.83 -14.84
N ILE A 108 0.21 -8.49 -15.92
CA ILE A 108 1.61 -8.64 -16.29
C ILE A 108 1.97 -7.58 -17.32
N LEU A 109 3.05 -6.86 -17.08
CA LEU A 109 3.63 -5.90 -18.00
C LEU A 109 5.10 -6.27 -18.24
N ALA A 110 5.41 -6.77 -19.43
CA ALA A 110 6.79 -6.95 -19.87
C ALA A 110 7.21 -5.74 -20.72
N VAL A 111 8.32 -5.12 -20.35
CA VAL A 111 8.85 -3.90 -20.96
C VAL A 111 10.22 -4.22 -21.55
N ALA A 112 10.35 -4.03 -22.85
CA ALA A 112 11.60 -4.05 -23.59
C ALA A 112 11.89 -2.63 -24.13
N PRO A 113 13.11 -2.32 -24.60
CA PRO A 113 13.48 -0.97 -25.02
C PRO A 113 12.63 -0.41 -26.17
N SER A 114 12.08 -1.28 -27.02
CA SER A 114 11.30 -0.85 -28.19
C SER A 114 9.78 -1.02 -28.03
N ASN A 115 9.30 -1.69 -26.98
CA ASN A 115 7.87 -1.79 -26.69
C ASN A 115 7.59 -2.29 -25.27
N SER A 116 6.35 -2.14 -24.85
CA SER A 116 5.80 -2.88 -23.72
C SER A 116 4.62 -3.74 -24.18
N VAL A 117 4.43 -4.87 -23.51
CA VAL A 117 3.30 -5.78 -23.73
C VAL A 117 2.63 -6.03 -22.38
N ARG A 118 1.31 -5.87 -22.38
CA ARG A 118 0.47 -6.06 -21.19
C ARG A 118 -0.47 -7.22 -21.44
N GLN A 119 -0.57 -8.14 -20.48
CA GLN A 119 -1.55 -9.22 -20.51
C GLN A 119 -2.06 -9.49 -19.10
N THR A 120 -3.32 -9.91 -19.00
CA THR A 120 -3.92 -10.33 -17.73
C THR A 120 -3.81 -11.83 -17.58
N VAL A 121 -3.42 -12.30 -16.40
CA VAL A 121 -3.52 -13.71 -16.00
C VAL A 121 -4.50 -13.84 -14.84
N TYR A 122 -5.29 -14.91 -14.86
CA TYR A 122 -6.16 -15.27 -13.74
C TYR A 122 -5.53 -16.47 -13.04
N CYS A 123 -5.07 -16.24 -11.82
CA CYS A 123 -4.68 -17.28 -10.90
C CYS A 123 -5.93 -17.82 -10.24
N GLN A 124 -6.32 -19.05 -10.58
CA GLN A 124 -7.26 -19.77 -9.74
C GLN A 124 -6.57 -19.95 -8.39
N GLY A 125 -7.07 -19.23 -7.37
CA GLY A 125 -6.67 -19.50 -5.99
C GLY A 125 -6.85 -20.99 -5.78
N ALA A 126 -5.87 -21.63 -5.14
CA ALA A 126 -5.83 -23.07 -4.99
C ALA A 126 -7.22 -23.60 -4.62
N VAL A 127 -7.90 -24.21 -5.60
CA VAL A 127 -9.00 -25.10 -5.28
C VAL A 127 -8.32 -26.20 -4.52
N THR A 128 -8.60 -26.28 -3.23
CA THR A 128 -8.21 -27.36 -2.35
C THR A 128 -8.93 -28.64 -2.80
N THR A 129 -8.59 -29.16 -3.98
CA THR A 129 -8.59 -30.60 -4.19
C THR A 129 -7.38 -31.11 -3.44
N THR A 130 -7.65 -31.50 -2.21
CA THR A 130 -6.78 -32.27 -1.34
C THR A 130 -6.45 -33.61 -2.02
N THR A 131 -5.60 -33.60 -3.04
CA THR A 131 -4.67 -34.70 -3.25
C THR A 131 -3.50 -34.40 -2.34
N VAL A 132 -3.53 -34.99 -1.15
CA VAL A 132 -2.37 -35.05 -0.25
C VAL A 132 -1.26 -35.79 -1.00
N ALA A 133 -0.50 -35.06 -1.83
CA ALA A 133 0.89 -35.39 -1.99
C ALA A 133 1.48 -35.15 -0.61
N SER A 134 1.73 -36.24 0.12
CA SER A 134 2.37 -36.23 1.42
C SER A 134 3.67 -35.46 1.31
N SER A 135 3.67 -34.14 1.59
CA SER A 135 4.88 -33.34 1.64
C SER A 135 5.69 -33.84 2.83
N ILE A 136 6.79 -34.52 2.53
CA ILE A 136 7.66 -35.15 3.52
C ILE A 136 8.41 -34.10 4.34
N CYS A 137 8.46 -32.84 3.90
CA CYS A 137 9.05 -31.71 4.60
C CYS A 137 8.03 -30.59 4.76
N THR A 138 7.97 -29.96 5.93
CA THR A 138 7.21 -28.72 6.16
C THR A 138 8.06 -27.71 6.91
N ASP A 139 7.96 -26.42 6.55
CA ASP A 139 8.61 -25.32 7.28
C ASP A 139 7.60 -24.35 7.87
N SER A 140 7.88 -23.84 9.08
CA SER A 140 6.93 -22.99 9.82
C SER A 140 6.93 -21.52 9.40
N ASP A 141 7.96 -21.05 8.71
CA ASP A 141 8.10 -19.69 8.19
C ASP A 141 7.77 -19.59 6.68
N GLY A 142 7.40 -20.71 6.05
CA GLY A 142 7.05 -20.76 4.63
C GLY A 142 8.24 -20.95 3.68
N GLY A 143 9.44 -21.26 4.17
CA GLY A 143 10.57 -21.63 3.31
C GLY A 143 11.88 -21.06 3.80
N LYS A 144 12.43 -20.07 3.06
CA LYS A 144 13.60 -19.30 3.50
C LYS A 144 13.13 -17.90 3.88
N ASP A 145 13.00 -17.61 5.16
CA ASP A 145 12.74 -16.28 5.71
C ASP A 145 13.74 -15.95 6.83
N TYR A 146 14.82 -15.24 6.46
CA TYR A 146 15.87 -14.85 7.39
C TYR A 146 15.40 -13.97 8.56
N TYR A 147 14.20 -13.41 8.54
CA TYR A 147 13.72 -12.47 9.55
C TYR A 147 12.61 -13.04 10.45
N THR A 148 12.22 -14.29 10.23
CA THR A 148 11.23 -15.00 11.03
C THR A 148 11.81 -16.36 11.39
N LYS A 149 11.83 -16.72 12.66
CA LYS A 149 12.38 -18.02 13.08
C LYS A 149 11.53 -19.18 12.52
N GLY A 150 12.11 -19.98 11.65
CA GLY A 150 11.56 -21.19 11.05
C GLY A 150 11.88 -22.48 11.81
N THR A 151 11.13 -23.54 11.49
CA THR A 151 11.31 -24.89 12.01
C THR A 151 10.90 -25.88 10.95
N THR A 152 11.91 -26.56 10.42
CA THR A 152 11.76 -27.60 9.43
C THR A 152 11.40 -28.93 10.11
N LEU A 153 10.30 -29.55 9.69
CA LEU A 153 9.87 -30.90 10.08
C LEU A 153 10.05 -31.82 8.88
N ILE A 154 10.59 -33.02 9.09
CA ILE A 154 10.66 -34.09 8.08
C ILE A 154 9.84 -35.28 8.57
N LYS A 155 8.83 -35.70 7.80
CA LYS A 155 7.84 -36.73 8.14
C LYS A 155 7.14 -36.45 9.48
N GLY A 156 6.92 -35.18 9.80
CA GLY A 156 6.32 -34.72 11.06
C GLY A 156 7.26 -34.71 12.26
N SER A 157 8.52 -35.14 12.11
CA SER A 157 9.55 -35.04 13.16
C SER A 157 10.38 -33.79 12.98
N GLN A 158 10.66 -33.06 14.06
CA GLN A 158 11.51 -31.87 14.01
C GLN A 158 12.89 -32.26 13.50
N TYR A 159 13.28 -31.67 12.37
CA TYR A 159 14.59 -31.85 11.76
C TYR A 159 15.56 -30.80 12.29
N ALA A 160 15.18 -29.53 12.18
CA ALA A 160 15.98 -28.41 12.65
C ALA A 160 15.11 -27.17 12.84
N THR A 161 15.64 -26.20 13.56
CA THR A 161 15.05 -24.89 13.82
C THR A 161 16.12 -23.85 13.58
N ASP A 162 15.74 -22.67 13.13
CA ASP A 162 16.71 -21.62 12.86
C ASP A 162 17.40 -21.15 14.14
N PHE A 163 18.70 -20.90 14.01
CA PHE A 163 19.52 -20.46 15.13
C PHE A 163 20.65 -19.57 14.66
N CYS A 164 21.11 -18.72 15.57
CA CYS A 164 22.31 -17.92 15.38
C CYS A 164 23.56 -18.76 15.73
N TRP A 165 24.61 -18.66 14.92
CA TRP A 165 25.82 -19.45 15.03
C TRP A 165 27.07 -18.58 14.90
N ASN A 166 28.06 -18.81 15.76
CA ASN A 166 29.39 -18.20 15.63
C ASN A 166 30.41 -19.24 15.10
N TYR A 167 31.17 -18.87 14.06
CA TYR A 167 32.23 -19.73 13.49
C TYR A 167 33.36 -20.04 14.48
N ASP A 168 33.67 -19.12 15.39
CA ASP A 168 34.89 -19.15 16.18
C ASP A 168 34.75 -19.93 17.50
N GLU A 169 33.52 -20.21 17.95
CA GLU A 169 33.30 -20.83 19.26
C GLU A 169 33.26 -22.37 19.24
N GLY A 170 33.23 -23.00 18.06
CA GLY A 170 33.31 -24.48 17.92
C GLY A 170 32.25 -25.29 18.69
N LYS A 171 31.26 -24.62 19.29
CA LYS A 171 30.18 -25.21 20.08
C LYS A 171 28.84 -24.81 19.48
N TYR A 172 27.88 -25.73 19.53
CA TYR A 172 26.47 -25.43 19.27
C TYR A 172 25.99 -24.46 20.37
N GLY A 173 25.94 -23.16 20.08
CA GLY A 173 25.61 -22.09 21.03
C GLY A 173 25.27 -20.79 20.31
N SER A 174 24.23 -20.12 20.81
CA SER A 174 23.62 -18.90 20.25
C SER A 174 24.55 -17.70 20.41
N CYS A 175 25.03 -17.14 19.30
CA CYS A 175 25.50 -15.76 19.30
C CYS A 175 24.30 -14.81 19.16
N GLU A 176 24.44 -13.59 19.66
CA GLU A 176 23.45 -12.53 19.46
C GLU A 176 24.12 -11.28 18.91
N GLY A 177 23.36 -10.48 18.15
CA GLY A 177 23.83 -9.22 17.61
C GLY A 177 24.74 -9.40 16.39
N ASN A 178 25.53 -8.36 16.10
CA ASN A 178 26.31 -8.24 14.86
C ASN A 178 27.80 -8.54 15.04
N GLU A 179 28.14 -9.38 16.02
CA GLU A 179 29.52 -9.77 16.29
C GLU A 179 30.17 -10.40 15.04
N GLU A 180 31.49 -10.25 14.95
CA GLU A 180 32.28 -10.89 13.89
C GLU A 180 32.13 -12.42 14.01
N GLY A 181 31.85 -13.09 12.89
CA GLY A 181 31.58 -14.53 12.89
C GLY A 181 30.14 -14.94 13.27
N CYS A 182 29.30 -14.06 13.82
CA CYS A 182 27.89 -14.38 14.09
C CYS A 182 27.04 -14.34 12.81
N VAL A 183 26.40 -15.46 12.47
CA VAL A 183 25.53 -15.64 11.29
C VAL A 183 24.24 -16.37 11.68
N LEU A 184 23.18 -16.16 10.90
CA LEU A 184 21.97 -16.98 10.95
C LEU A 184 22.23 -18.30 10.23
N VAL A 185 21.81 -19.41 10.83
CA VAL A 185 21.70 -20.71 10.17
C VAL A 185 20.22 -20.95 9.88
N GLU A 186 19.86 -20.70 8.63
CA GLU A 186 18.54 -20.87 8.07
C GLU A 186 18.31 -22.32 7.68
N HIS A 187 17.26 -22.94 8.22
CA HIS A 187 16.76 -24.24 7.81
C HIS A 187 15.48 -24.05 7.01
N SER A 188 15.42 -24.74 5.88
CA SER A 188 14.30 -24.61 4.95
C SER A 188 13.98 -25.95 4.32
N CYS A 189 12.73 -26.15 3.91
CA CYS A 189 12.40 -27.25 3.02
C CYS A 189 12.87 -26.99 1.59
N LYS A 190 13.49 -28.00 0.98
CA LYS A 190 13.86 -27.98 -0.43
C LYS A 190 13.38 -29.24 -1.14
N ASP A 191 12.77 -29.07 -2.30
CA ASP A 191 12.32 -30.19 -3.13
C ASP A 191 13.48 -30.76 -3.96
N TYR A 192 13.41 -32.07 -4.21
CA TYR A 192 14.20 -32.69 -5.26
C TYR A 192 13.74 -32.21 -6.64
N TRP A 193 14.62 -32.31 -7.63
CA TRP A 193 14.42 -31.86 -9.00
C TRP A 193 13.22 -32.50 -9.72
N ASP A 194 12.68 -33.60 -9.19
CA ASP A 194 11.51 -34.32 -9.69
C ASP A 194 10.21 -33.98 -8.95
N GLY A 195 10.26 -33.14 -7.91
CA GLY A 195 9.11 -32.74 -7.09
C GLY A 195 8.53 -33.86 -6.21
N THR A 196 9.19 -35.01 -6.12
CA THR A 196 8.62 -36.20 -5.44
C THR A 196 9.00 -36.29 -3.96
N TYR A 197 10.05 -35.57 -3.52
CA TYR A 197 10.61 -35.62 -2.16
C TYR A 197 11.09 -34.25 -1.71
N GLY A 198 10.73 -33.84 -0.48
CA GLY A 198 11.31 -32.69 0.22
C GLY A 198 12.33 -33.15 1.27
N TYR A 199 13.45 -32.42 1.40
CA TYR A 199 14.45 -32.63 2.46
C TYR A 199 14.81 -31.30 3.12
N GLY A 200 15.33 -31.37 4.35
CA GLY A 200 15.79 -30.19 5.06
C GLY A 200 17.12 -29.68 4.51
N TRP A 201 17.13 -28.43 4.07
CA TRP A 201 18.31 -27.70 3.64
C TRP A 201 18.78 -26.77 4.76
N LYS A 202 20.07 -26.43 4.76
CA LYS A 202 20.62 -25.40 5.65
C LYS A 202 21.49 -24.42 4.90
N GLU A 203 21.36 -23.14 5.24
CA GLU A 203 22.14 -22.05 4.68
C GLU A 203 22.68 -21.16 5.80
N LYS A 204 23.87 -20.59 5.60
CA LYS A 204 24.46 -19.63 6.53
C LYS A 204 24.33 -18.24 5.93
N TYR A 205 23.65 -17.34 6.63
CA TYR A 205 23.37 -15.99 6.18
C TYR A 205 23.91 -14.96 7.18
N LYS A 206 24.70 -14.00 6.72
CA LYS A 206 25.18 -12.90 7.56
C LYS A 206 24.09 -11.85 7.66
N CYS A 207 23.40 -11.82 8.81
CA CYS A 207 22.38 -10.83 9.09
C CYS A 207 22.96 -9.41 9.04
N PRO A 208 22.33 -8.46 8.31
CA PRO A 208 22.81 -7.08 8.20
C PRO A 208 22.96 -6.39 9.57
N ASN A 209 22.01 -6.61 10.48
CA ASN A 209 21.96 -5.99 11.80
C ASN A 209 22.21 -6.97 12.93
N GLY A 210 22.80 -8.11 12.61
CA GLY A 210 23.01 -9.18 13.57
C GLY A 210 21.84 -10.15 13.68
N CYS A 211 22.14 -11.29 14.28
CA CYS A 211 21.20 -12.39 14.48
C CYS A 211 20.75 -12.40 15.93
N LYS A 212 19.47 -12.66 16.18
CA LYS A 212 18.94 -12.89 17.52
C LYS A 212 17.82 -13.91 17.49
N ASP A 213 17.82 -14.83 18.45
CA ASP A 213 16.78 -15.86 18.64
C ASP A 213 16.51 -16.77 17.44
N GLY A 214 17.45 -16.87 16.49
CA GLY A 214 17.28 -17.64 15.26
C GLY A 214 16.59 -16.88 14.14
N ALA A 215 16.67 -15.55 14.14
CA ALA A 215 16.29 -14.70 13.03
C ALA A 215 17.19 -13.46 12.96
N CYS A 216 17.24 -12.79 11.81
CA CYS A 216 17.91 -11.52 11.68
C CYS A 216 17.13 -10.39 12.36
N ILE A 217 17.87 -9.52 13.04
CA ILE A 217 17.31 -8.32 13.66
C ILE A 217 16.85 -7.38 12.54
N LYS A 218 15.55 -7.05 12.52
CA LYS A 218 15.01 -5.98 11.68
C LYS A 218 15.53 -4.64 12.20
N GLU A 219 15.86 -3.71 11.30
CA GLU A 219 16.33 -2.37 11.72
C GLU A 219 15.34 -1.74 12.70
N THR A 220 15.79 -1.46 13.92
CA THR A 220 15.02 -0.68 14.89
C THR A 220 15.20 0.79 14.55
N THR A 221 14.14 1.43 14.06
CA THR A 221 14.11 2.87 13.83
C THR A 221 14.16 3.60 15.18
N GLU A 222 15.35 3.97 15.65
CA GLU A 222 15.48 4.83 16.82
C GLU A 222 15.39 6.30 16.40
N CYS A 223 14.29 6.95 16.75
CA CYS A 223 14.13 8.40 16.71
C CYS A 223 14.29 8.95 18.13
N ARG A 224 15.16 9.95 18.37
CA ARG A 224 15.06 10.78 19.58
C ARG A 224 14.18 11.99 19.31
N ILE A 225 13.22 12.22 20.20
CA ILE A 225 12.42 13.44 20.27
C ILE A 225 13.20 14.45 21.11
N ASP A 226 13.46 15.64 20.57
CA ASP A 226 13.92 16.80 21.35
C ASP A 226 12.69 17.68 21.66
N GLU A 227 12.59 18.18 22.90
CA GLU A 227 11.36 18.75 23.48
C GLU A 227 11.02 20.16 22.97
N ASP A 228 11.88 20.83 22.19
CA ASP A 228 11.69 22.26 21.88
C ASP A 228 11.33 22.61 20.40
N CYS A 229 11.55 21.77 19.38
CA CYS A 229 11.04 21.98 18.00
C CYS A 229 11.41 20.85 17.02
N PRO A 230 10.57 20.45 16.03
CA PRO A 230 10.85 19.34 15.12
C PRO A 230 11.82 19.76 14.00
N LYS A 231 13.12 19.66 14.27
CA LYS A 231 14.13 19.47 13.22
C LYS A 231 14.74 18.08 13.39
N LEU A 232 14.31 17.12 12.56
CA LEU A 232 15.05 15.87 12.39
C LEU A 232 16.45 16.20 11.85
N VAL A 233 17.50 15.84 12.58
CA VAL A 233 18.86 15.76 12.04
C VAL A 233 19.12 14.30 11.65
N CYS A 234 19.20 14.03 10.34
CA CYS A 234 19.42 12.69 9.80
C CYS A 234 20.89 12.26 9.92
N ILE A 235 21.15 11.00 10.33
CA ILE A 235 22.50 10.41 10.32
C ILE A 235 22.72 9.47 9.11
N LYS A 236 21.70 8.78 8.54
CA LYS A 236 21.75 8.10 7.21
C LYS A 236 20.36 7.58 6.74
N ALA A 237 20.18 7.45 5.41
CA ALA A 237 18.92 7.30 4.67
C ALA A 237 18.62 5.87 4.17
N PRO A 238 17.37 5.54 3.77
CA PRO A 238 16.19 6.42 3.71
C PRO A 238 15.16 6.21 4.82
N CYS A 239 14.71 7.32 5.42
CA CYS A 239 13.49 7.38 6.24
C CYS A 239 12.27 7.71 5.35
N PRO A 240 11.04 7.31 5.74
CA PRO A 240 9.83 7.82 5.11
C PRO A 240 9.73 9.34 5.30
N GLN A 241 9.43 10.08 4.23
CA GLN A 241 9.23 11.53 4.31
C GLN A 241 7.93 11.79 5.08
N TYR A 242 8.00 12.57 6.15
CA TYR A 242 6.82 13.03 6.88
C TYR A 242 6.55 14.49 6.51
N LYS A 243 5.29 14.82 6.21
CA LYS A 243 4.83 16.22 6.09
C LYS A 243 4.22 16.65 7.42
N CYS A 244 4.40 17.91 7.78
CA CYS A 244 3.72 18.51 8.93
C CYS A 244 2.38 19.09 8.46
N LEU A 245 1.28 18.50 8.92
CA LEU A 245 -0.07 19.06 8.79
C LEU A 245 -0.63 19.24 10.20
N ASP A 246 -1.04 20.46 10.53
CA ASP A 246 -1.66 20.82 11.82
C ASP A 246 -0.88 20.35 13.06
N GLY A 247 0.45 20.48 13.01
CA GLY A 247 1.33 20.13 14.13
C GLY A 247 1.51 18.61 14.35
N LYS A 248 1.01 17.77 13.44
CA LYS A 248 1.23 16.32 13.45
C LYS A 248 2.04 15.87 12.23
N CYS A 249 3.00 14.98 12.46
CA CYS A 249 3.75 14.33 11.40
C CYS A 249 2.87 13.27 10.72
N VAL A 250 2.67 13.37 9.40
CA VAL A 250 1.94 12.37 8.59
C VAL A 250 2.88 11.75 7.56
N LEU A 251 2.81 10.42 7.41
CA LEU A 251 3.61 9.62 6.47
C LEU A 251 3.26 9.96 5.02
N GLU A 252 4.24 10.30 4.19
CA GLU A 252 4.07 10.38 2.74
C GLU A 252 4.23 8.99 2.13
N TYR A 253 3.13 8.28 1.89
CA TYR A 253 3.15 7.16 0.96
C TYR A 253 3.22 7.70 -0.46
N SER A 254 4.30 7.35 -1.16
CA SER A 254 4.48 7.55 -2.60
C SER A 254 3.29 6.97 -3.37
N THR A 255 2.39 7.83 -3.83
CA THR A 255 1.31 7.44 -4.74
C THR A 255 1.84 7.43 -6.17
N THR A 256 2.01 6.26 -6.78
CA THR A 256 2.08 6.14 -8.24
C THR A 256 1.02 5.17 -8.77
N THR A 257 -0.02 5.77 -9.35
CA THR A 257 -0.79 5.32 -10.53
C THR A 257 -1.51 3.96 -10.49
N THR A 258 -2.61 3.92 -9.74
CA THR A 258 -3.90 3.60 -10.37
C THR A 258 -4.72 4.89 -10.42
N LEU A 259 -5.52 5.12 -11.47
CA LEU A 259 -6.48 6.23 -11.49
C LEU A 259 -7.22 6.23 -10.13
N PRO A 260 -7.22 7.33 -9.38
CA PRO A 260 -7.77 7.35 -8.03
C PRO A 260 -9.23 6.92 -8.15
N LYS A 261 -9.54 5.73 -7.62
CA LYS A 261 -10.93 5.44 -7.28
C LYS A 261 -11.25 6.48 -6.21
N THR A 262 -12.24 7.33 -6.47
CA THR A 262 -12.71 8.29 -5.48
C THR A 262 -13.09 7.53 -4.20
N ASP A 263 -12.93 8.17 -3.04
CA ASP A 263 -13.30 7.58 -1.74
C ASP A 263 -14.76 7.04 -1.76
N GLU A 264 -15.63 7.72 -2.51
CA GLU A 264 -16.98 7.28 -2.85
C GLU A 264 -17.04 5.89 -3.50
N LYS A 265 -16.19 5.65 -4.52
CA LYS A 265 -16.16 4.37 -5.21
C LYS A 265 -15.62 3.28 -4.30
N MET A 266 -14.62 3.60 -3.48
CA MET A 266 -14.09 2.64 -2.51
C MET A 266 -15.14 2.26 -1.48
N CYS A 267 -15.86 3.23 -0.93
CA CYS A 267 -16.96 3.00 0.00
C CYS A 267 -18.03 2.07 -0.58
N LYS A 268 -18.52 2.39 -1.79
CA LYS A 268 -19.55 1.59 -2.48
C LYS A 268 -19.09 0.16 -2.78
N GLU A 269 -17.84 -0.02 -3.21
CA GLU A 269 -17.25 -1.34 -3.46
C GLU A 269 -16.99 -2.12 -2.15
N GLY A 270 -16.71 -1.40 -1.05
CA GLY A 270 -16.45 -1.94 0.28
C GLY A 270 -17.71 -2.25 1.09
N GLY A 271 -18.90 -2.12 0.50
CA GLY A 271 -20.17 -2.49 1.11
C GLY A 271 -20.85 -1.40 1.94
N GLY A 272 -20.43 -0.15 1.80
CA GLY A 272 -21.06 1.00 2.46
C GLY A 272 -21.76 1.95 1.49
N GLU A 273 -22.49 2.91 2.04
CA GLU A 273 -23.13 4.00 1.31
C GLU A 273 -22.32 5.29 1.44
N TRP A 274 -22.06 5.96 0.32
CA TRP A 274 -21.37 7.25 0.36
C TRP A 274 -22.36 8.37 0.62
N LYS A 275 -22.27 9.04 1.77
CA LYS A 275 -23.18 10.12 2.17
C LYS A 275 -22.46 11.30 2.81
N GLN A 276 -23.18 12.41 2.91
CA GLN A 276 -22.70 13.60 3.61
C GLN A 276 -23.02 13.50 5.10
N PHE A 277 -22.03 13.78 5.95
CA PHE A 277 -22.14 13.79 7.39
C PHE A 277 -22.05 15.22 7.94
N GLY A 278 -22.60 15.43 9.14
CA GLY A 278 -22.53 16.69 9.88
C GLY A 278 -21.13 17.05 10.39
N SER A 279 -20.18 16.11 10.33
CA SER A 279 -18.81 16.26 10.85
C SER A 279 -17.83 15.37 10.08
N GLY A 280 -16.52 15.54 10.32
CA GLY A 280 -15.47 14.63 9.82
C GLY A 280 -15.44 13.25 10.48
N CYS A 281 -16.30 13.00 11.47
CA CYS A 281 -16.50 11.66 12.00
C CYS A 281 -17.59 10.98 11.21
N HIS A 282 -17.16 10.35 10.11
CA HIS A 282 -17.96 9.41 9.36
C HIS A 282 -18.08 8.10 10.15
N ASP A 283 -18.49 7.03 9.48
CA ASP A 283 -18.68 5.74 10.12
C ASP A 283 -17.37 4.96 10.33
N GLU A 284 -16.28 5.62 10.73
CA GLU A 284 -14.94 5.01 10.75
C GLU A 284 -14.70 4.11 11.97
N CYS A 285 -14.06 2.95 11.76
CA CYS A 285 -13.84 1.95 12.80
C CYS A 285 -12.98 2.42 13.95
N TRP A 286 -12.00 3.29 13.67
CA TRP A 286 -11.16 3.84 14.72
C TRP A 286 -11.94 4.77 15.66
N ILE A 287 -13.07 5.33 15.22
CA ILE A 287 -13.96 6.16 16.06
C ILE A 287 -14.75 5.28 17.02
N VAL A 288 -15.38 4.24 16.48
CA VAL A 288 -16.23 3.32 17.26
C VAL A 288 -15.41 2.51 18.28
N ARG A 289 -14.13 2.25 17.97
CA ARG A 289 -13.21 1.46 18.79
C ARG A 289 -12.32 2.30 19.71
N SER A 290 -12.32 3.62 19.57
CA SER A 290 -11.51 4.49 20.43
C SER A 290 -12.00 4.41 21.88
N LYS A 291 -11.06 4.24 22.81
CA LYS A 291 -11.31 4.35 24.26
C LYS A 291 -11.25 5.81 24.74
N GLU A 292 -10.77 6.71 23.90
CA GLU A 292 -10.64 8.13 24.19
C GLU A 292 -11.61 8.97 23.35
N PRO A 293 -12.04 10.14 23.84
CA PRO A 293 -12.92 11.03 23.09
C PRO A 293 -12.29 11.44 21.76
N VAL A 294 -12.94 11.09 20.65
CA VAL A 294 -12.52 11.51 19.31
C VAL A 294 -13.03 12.92 19.03
N LYS A 295 -12.14 13.80 18.58
CA LYS A 295 -12.49 15.14 18.10
C LYS A 295 -12.66 15.10 16.58
N CYS A 296 -13.86 15.40 16.13
CA CYS A 296 -14.24 15.46 14.72
C CYS A 296 -14.08 16.87 14.19
N THR A 297 -13.86 17.04 12.89
CA THR A 297 -14.00 18.37 12.27
C THR A 297 -15.47 18.77 12.25
N MET A 298 -15.76 20.03 12.52
CA MET A 298 -17.14 20.58 12.56
C MET A 298 -17.67 20.96 11.16
N ALA A 299 -17.07 20.42 10.10
CA ALA A 299 -17.43 20.72 8.72
C ALA A 299 -18.23 19.59 8.10
N LEU A 300 -19.21 19.94 7.26
CA LEU A 300 -19.89 18.99 6.39
C LEU A 300 -18.84 18.29 5.54
N SER A 301 -18.81 16.96 5.60
CA SER A 301 -17.85 16.17 4.84
C SER A 301 -18.51 14.88 4.37
N TYR A 302 -18.05 14.39 3.23
CA TYR A 302 -18.53 13.14 2.67
C TYR A 302 -17.67 11.99 3.17
N GLY A 303 -18.30 10.87 3.48
CA GLY A 303 -17.65 9.70 4.03
C GLY A 303 -18.44 8.43 3.76
N CYS A 304 -17.88 7.30 4.19
CA CYS A 304 -18.54 6.02 4.08
C CYS A 304 -19.47 5.77 5.27
N ASP A 305 -20.65 5.24 4.97
CA ASP A 305 -21.66 4.82 5.93
C ASP A 305 -21.81 3.30 5.85
N CYS A 306 -21.51 2.62 6.94
CA CYS A 306 -21.55 1.17 7.06
C CYS A 306 -22.79 0.68 7.82
N GLY A 307 -23.58 1.59 8.39
CA GLY A 307 -24.81 1.29 9.11
C GLY A 307 -24.56 0.94 10.57
N ASP A 308 -25.62 0.75 11.34
CA ASP A 308 -25.57 0.82 12.82
C ASP A 308 -24.62 -0.19 13.49
N ASP A 309 -24.40 -1.36 12.88
CA ASP A 309 -23.61 -2.46 13.46
C ASP A 309 -22.19 -2.59 12.88
N LYS A 310 -21.83 -1.74 11.92
CA LYS A 310 -20.56 -1.83 11.19
C LYS A 310 -19.88 -0.47 11.07
N CYS A 311 -18.59 -0.50 10.77
CA CYS A 311 -17.77 0.67 10.56
C CYS A 311 -16.83 0.49 9.37
N TRP A 312 -16.34 1.60 8.84
CA TRP A 312 -15.41 1.71 7.72
C TRP A 312 -13.96 1.64 8.21
N ASN A 313 -13.17 0.74 7.64
CA ASN A 313 -11.75 0.59 7.98
C ASN A 313 -10.80 1.22 6.94
N GLY A 314 -11.32 2.04 6.02
CA GLY A 314 -10.58 2.55 4.86
C GLY A 314 -10.68 1.66 3.61
N ARG A 315 -11.28 0.47 3.70
CA ARG A 315 -11.39 -0.49 2.58
C ARG A 315 -12.74 -1.21 2.50
N SER A 316 -13.34 -1.58 3.63
CA SER A 316 -14.61 -2.31 3.69
C SER A 316 -15.36 -2.01 4.98
N CYS A 317 -16.68 -2.19 4.96
CA CYS A 317 -17.51 -2.20 6.16
C CYS A 317 -17.32 -3.50 6.95
N GLU A 318 -16.94 -3.39 8.21
CA GLU A 318 -16.71 -4.50 9.13
C GLU A 318 -17.41 -4.28 10.46
N ASP A 319 -17.58 -5.33 11.27
CA ASP A 319 -18.31 -5.22 12.53
C ASP A 319 -17.66 -4.20 13.48
N ASN A 320 -18.50 -3.41 14.16
CA ASN A 320 -18.06 -2.37 15.08
C ASN A 320 -17.07 -2.89 16.14
N TYR A 321 -17.30 -4.11 16.63
CA TYR A 321 -16.41 -4.82 17.53
C TYR A 321 -16.15 -6.24 17.01
N PRO A 322 -14.90 -6.61 16.67
CA PRO A 322 -14.61 -7.98 16.27
C PRO A 322 -14.96 -8.94 17.41
N THR A 323 -15.67 -10.02 17.08
CA THR A 323 -16.22 -11.00 18.01
C THR A 323 -15.14 -11.84 18.69
N SER A 324 -14.45 -11.25 19.67
CA SER A 324 -13.65 -11.96 20.67
C SER A 324 -13.46 -11.12 21.92
N SER A 325 -14.54 -10.84 22.65
CA SER A 325 -14.46 -10.56 24.10
C SER A 325 -15.83 -10.64 24.74
N THR A 326 -16.10 -11.76 25.40
CA THR A 326 -17.25 -11.98 26.27
C THR A 326 -17.13 -11.09 27.51
N THR A 327 -17.95 -10.03 27.59
CA THR A 327 -18.72 -9.56 28.78
C THR A 327 -19.37 -8.19 28.51
N ILE A 328 -20.70 -8.13 28.50
CA ILE A 328 -21.57 -6.93 28.63
C ILE A 328 -22.15 -6.98 30.07
N PRO A 329 -22.45 -5.89 30.84
CA PRO A 329 -22.83 -4.50 30.49
C PRO A 329 -22.00 -3.42 31.26
N ILE A 330 -21.92 -2.13 30.92
CA ILE A 330 -22.91 -1.03 30.94
C ILE A 330 -22.28 0.20 30.24
N ASN A 331 -22.37 0.32 28.91
CA ASN A 331 -22.38 1.63 28.25
C ASN A 331 -22.75 1.44 26.77
N ARG A 332 -24.05 1.55 26.43
CA ARG A 332 -24.53 1.28 25.06
C ARG A 332 -23.95 2.26 24.03
N CYS A 333 -23.48 3.43 24.47
CA CYS A 333 -22.75 4.39 23.65
C CYS A 333 -21.46 4.81 24.37
N PRO A 334 -20.31 4.16 24.07
CA PRO A 334 -19.02 4.49 24.72
C PRO A 334 -18.62 5.95 24.51
N ASN A 335 -18.83 6.46 23.30
CA ASN A 335 -18.36 7.78 22.86
C ASN A 335 -19.51 8.73 22.46
N GLY A 336 -20.64 8.66 23.17
CA GLY A 336 -21.80 9.46 22.82
C GLY A 336 -23.01 9.31 23.74
N CYS A 337 -24.11 9.90 23.33
CA CYS A 337 -25.40 9.87 24.01
C CYS A 337 -26.33 8.86 23.33
N LEU A 338 -27.15 8.18 24.11
CA LEU A 338 -28.19 7.29 23.59
C LEU A 338 -29.48 8.10 23.35
N MET A 339 -30.01 8.10 22.13
CA MET A 339 -31.28 8.74 21.79
C MET A 339 -32.07 7.85 20.83
N ASN A 340 -33.27 7.39 21.22
CA ASN A 340 -34.11 6.49 20.42
C ASN A 340 -33.37 5.25 19.90
N ASP A 341 -32.61 4.58 20.77
CA ASP A 341 -31.73 3.46 20.44
C ASP A 341 -30.56 3.77 19.47
N ILE A 342 -30.38 5.03 19.08
CA ILE A 342 -29.26 5.49 18.25
C ILE A 342 -28.18 6.11 19.13
N CYS A 343 -26.91 5.78 18.87
CA CYS A 343 -25.77 6.45 19.51
C CYS A 343 -25.38 7.72 18.76
N LEU A 344 -25.55 8.86 19.42
CA LEU A 344 -25.13 10.17 18.92
C LEU A 344 -23.73 10.51 19.44
N PRO A 345 -22.75 10.78 18.57
CA PRO A 345 -21.45 11.27 19.01
C PRO A 345 -21.55 12.59 19.79
N PHE A 346 -20.61 12.84 20.71
CA PHE A 346 -20.54 14.11 21.43
C PHE A 346 -20.49 15.32 20.48
N GLY A 347 -21.20 16.39 20.85
CA GLY A 347 -21.35 17.60 20.05
C GLY A 347 -22.38 17.49 18.92
N ASN A 348 -22.98 16.31 18.66
CA ASN A 348 -24.07 16.22 17.68
C ASN A 348 -25.25 17.08 18.12
N ARG A 349 -25.64 18.01 17.24
CA ARG A 349 -26.81 18.87 17.42
C ARG A 349 -28.06 18.17 16.87
N VAL A 350 -29.10 18.08 17.68
CA VAL A 350 -30.36 17.42 17.36
C VAL A 350 -31.54 18.32 17.75
N LYS A 351 -32.75 17.97 17.31
CA LYS A 351 -33.97 18.62 17.81
C LYS A 351 -34.79 17.61 18.60
N VAL A 352 -34.93 17.84 19.90
CA VAL A 352 -35.80 17.04 20.78
C VAL A 352 -37.11 17.80 20.92
N GLU A 353 -38.20 17.26 20.35
CA GLU A 353 -39.54 17.87 20.43
C GLU A 353 -39.54 19.37 20.08
N SER A 354 -38.84 19.75 19.00
CA SER A 354 -38.64 21.13 18.51
C SER A 354 -37.57 21.96 19.21
N THR A 355 -37.01 21.51 20.34
CA THR A 355 -35.95 22.22 21.06
C THR A 355 -34.57 21.88 20.48
N PRO A 356 -33.82 22.87 19.95
CA PRO A 356 -32.43 22.65 19.55
C PRO A 356 -31.62 22.17 20.75
N SER A 357 -31.02 21.00 20.61
CA SER A 357 -30.31 20.29 21.67
C SER A 357 -29.00 19.72 21.13
N TYR A 358 -28.14 19.23 22.00
CA TYR A 358 -26.88 18.61 21.62
C TYR A 358 -26.52 17.46 22.55
N CYS A 359 -25.71 16.51 22.07
CA CYS A 359 -25.12 15.47 22.89
C CYS A 359 -23.91 16.02 23.66
N ASP A 360 -24.03 16.12 24.97
CA ASP A 360 -22.98 16.64 25.85
C ASP A 360 -21.98 15.55 26.24
N ILE A 361 -20.77 15.95 26.63
CA ILE A 361 -19.69 15.04 27.04
C ILE A 361 -20.05 14.19 28.27
N ASP A 362 -21.05 14.59 29.04
CA ASP A 362 -21.60 13.80 30.14
C ASP A 362 -22.59 12.70 29.70
N LYS A 363 -22.75 12.49 28.38
CA LYS A 363 -23.60 11.49 27.72
C LYS A 363 -25.10 11.79 27.82
N THR A 364 -25.47 13.02 28.16
CA THR A 364 -26.86 13.46 28.18
C THR A 364 -27.17 14.42 27.03
N ILE A 365 -28.44 14.46 26.62
CA ILE A 365 -28.91 15.44 25.64
C ILE A 365 -29.29 16.72 26.38
N LYS A 366 -28.66 17.85 26.03
CA LYS A 366 -28.90 19.16 26.66
C LYS A 366 -29.42 20.17 25.64
N PRO A 367 -30.28 21.11 26.03
CA PRO A 367 -30.70 22.20 25.15
C PRO A 367 -29.51 23.09 24.80
N GLN A 368 -29.50 23.60 23.57
CA GLN A 368 -28.54 24.63 23.18
C GLN A 368 -28.85 25.96 23.88
N LYS A 369 -27.81 26.72 24.15
CA LYS A 369 -27.78 27.96 24.94
C LYS A 369 -28.00 29.18 24.06
N GLU A 370 -28.56 30.21 24.67
CA GLU A 370 -28.87 31.49 24.01
C GLU A 370 -27.63 32.38 23.95
N MET A 371 -27.73 33.52 23.26
CA MET A 371 -26.68 34.53 23.22
C MET A 371 -26.26 34.97 24.63
N GLU A 372 -24.97 35.25 24.83
CA GLU A 372 -24.33 35.69 26.08
C GLU A 372 -24.25 34.65 27.22
N ASP A 373 -24.89 33.49 27.06
CA ASP A 373 -24.79 32.38 28.01
C ASP A 373 -23.38 31.78 28.03
N SER A 374 -22.99 31.23 29.18
CA SER A 374 -21.66 30.63 29.35
C SER A 374 -21.54 29.31 28.60
N CYS A 375 -20.48 29.16 27.81
CA CYS A 375 -20.20 27.97 27.01
C CYS A 375 -18.72 27.60 27.07
N MET A 376 -18.40 26.34 26.73
CA MET A 376 -17.03 25.85 26.54
C MET A 376 -16.77 25.37 25.11
N ASN A 377 -17.83 25.07 24.35
CA ASN A 377 -17.76 24.56 22.99
C ASN A 377 -18.85 25.19 22.12
N ASP A 378 -18.59 25.31 20.83
CA ASP A 378 -19.50 25.93 19.85
C ASP A 378 -20.86 25.24 19.76
N TYR A 379 -20.90 23.91 19.86
CA TYR A 379 -22.14 23.14 19.77
C TYR A 379 -23.09 23.39 20.95
N GLU A 380 -22.60 23.97 22.05
CA GLU A 380 -23.45 24.35 23.17
C GLU A 380 -24.33 25.55 22.82
N CYS A 381 -23.94 26.37 21.85
CA CYS A 381 -24.60 27.62 21.50
C CYS A 381 -25.54 27.46 20.31
N LEU A 382 -26.72 28.11 20.35
CA LEU A 382 -27.62 28.18 19.20
C LEU A 382 -26.94 28.79 17.96
N SER A 383 -26.09 29.79 18.19
CA SER A 383 -25.26 30.46 17.18
C SER A 383 -24.15 29.60 16.59
N ASN A 384 -23.80 28.47 17.23
CA ASN A 384 -22.65 27.65 16.89
C ASN A 384 -21.30 28.38 17.01
N ASP A 385 -21.20 29.33 17.93
CA ASP A 385 -20.05 30.20 18.09
C ASP A 385 -19.89 30.53 19.57
N CYS A 386 -18.95 29.82 20.21
CA CYS A 386 -18.57 30.02 21.60
C CYS A 386 -17.22 30.74 21.64
N SER A 387 -17.24 31.99 22.06
CA SER A 387 -16.04 32.82 22.11
C SER A 387 -15.98 33.55 23.45
N ASP A 388 -14.78 33.64 24.04
CA ASP A 388 -14.56 34.19 25.38
C ASP A 388 -15.51 33.59 26.44
N SER A 389 -15.72 32.28 26.37
CA SER A 389 -16.63 31.51 27.24
C SER A 389 -18.10 31.95 27.18
N LYS A 390 -18.52 32.61 26.10
CA LYS A 390 -19.88 33.07 25.87
C LYS A 390 -20.39 32.72 24.48
N CYS A 391 -21.67 32.42 24.39
CA CYS A 391 -22.33 32.24 23.10
C CYS A 391 -22.46 33.59 22.38
N VAL A 392 -21.79 33.72 21.25
CA VAL A 392 -21.76 34.94 20.45
C VAL A 392 -22.30 34.67 19.05
N SER A 393 -22.56 35.71 18.27
CA SER A 393 -22.91 35.61 16.86
C SER A 393 -22.04 36.59 16.09
N THR A 394 -20.93 36.10 15.55
CA THR A 394 -20.01 36.87 14.71
C THR A 394 -20.71 37.53 13.51
N TYR A 395 -21.72 36.86 12.94
CA TYR A 395 -22.57 37.42 11.89
C TYR A 395 -23.35 38.66 12.35
N SER A 396 -23.95 38.60 13.53
CA SER A 396 -24.71 39.72 14.11
C SER A 396 -23.81 40.88 14.56
N LEU A 397 -22.58 40.60 15.00
CA LEU A 397 -21.60 41.63 15.36
C LEU A 397 -21.11 42.39 14.11
N LEU A 398 -20.79 41.68 13.03
CA LEU A 398 -20.37 42.29 11.76
C LEU A 398 -21.50 43.13 11.13
N GLN A 399 -22.75 42.67 11.21
CA GLN A 399 -23.90 43.47 10.80
C GLN A 399 -24.03 44.78 11.61
N LYS A 400 -23.87 44.72 12.94
CA LYS A 400 -23.90 45.91 13.79
C LYS A 400 -22.76 46.87 13.48
N ILE A 401 -21.55 46.36 13.23
CA ILE A 401 -20.40 47.16 12.82
C ILE A 401 -20.65 47.79 11.45
N TRP A 402 -21.20 47.05 10.50
CA TRP A 402 -21.49 47.56 9.15
C TRP A 402 -22.60 48.63 9.16
N GLU A 403 -23.66 48.44 9.94
CA GLU A 403 -24.71 49.46 10.16
C GLU A 403 -24.16 50.69 10.91
N PHE A 404 -23.27 50.51 11.88
CA PHE A 404 -22.56 51.61 12.53
C PHE A 404 -21.69 52.40 11.54
N LEU A 405 -20.92 51.71 10.70
CA LEU A 405 -20.08 52.33 9.66
C LEU A 405 -20.93 53.05 8.62
N LYS A 406 -22.06 52.48 8.19
CA LYS A 406 -23.03 53.20 7.34
C LYS A 406 -23.50 54.50 7.98
N ASN A 407 -23.86 54.47 9.26
CA ASN A 407 -24.33 55.68 9.95
C ASN A 407 -23.23 56.74 10.12
N ILE A 408 -21.95 56.33 10.19
CA ILE A 408 -20.81 57.27 10.21
C ILE A 408 -20.53 57.85 8.82
N PHE A 409 -20.57 57.02 7.76
CA PHE A 409 -20.18 57.43 6.41
C PHE A 409 -21.34 57.93 5.53
N SER A 410 -22.59 57.86 6.01
CA SER A 410 -23.76 58.43 5.32
C SER A 410 -23.87 59.96 5.42
N PHE A 411 -22.93 60.64 6.09
CA PHE A 411 -22.79 62.10 6.03
C PHE A 411 -21.69 62.51 5.04
N ARG A 412 -21.97 62.36 3.74
CA ARG A 412 -21.34 63.13 2.65
C ARG A 412 -22.12 62.89 1.36
N SER A 413 -23.26 63.56 1.24
CA SER A 413 -23.80 64.03 -0.04
C SER A 413 -23.97 65.54 0.05
#